data_AF-A0A0W0SD92-F1
#
_entry.id   AF-A0A0W0SD92-F1
#
_cell.length_a   1.000
_cell.length_b   1.000
_cell.length_c   1.000
_cell.angle_alpha   90.00
_cell.angle_beta   90.00
_cell.angle_gamma   90.00
#
_symmetry.space_group_name_H-M   'P 1'
#
loop_
_entity.id
_entity.type
_entity.pdbx_description
1 polymer ?
#
loop_
_entity_poly.entity_id
_entity_poly.type
_entity_poly.pdbx_seq_one_letter_code
_entity_poly.pdbx_strand_id
1 'polypeptide(L)' 'MKYISELLEILGQQLDWHKSRLDCFGQMLLALFIVRSVNLSEIAVAMPKEVLIESRYKRVKRFFSGFSFNFDSI' A
#
# COMPACT_ATOMS: atom_id res chain seq x y z
N MET A 1 -16.18 -13.24 1.07
CA MET A 1 -15.11 -12.79 0.13
C MET A 1 -15.33 -13.42 -1.24
N LYS A 2 -16.42 -13.08 -1.94
CA LYS A 2 -16.85 -13.82 -3.13
C LYS A 2 -16.06 -13.48 -4.41
N TYR A 3 -15.34 -12.35 -4.41
CA TYR A 3 -14.68 -11.77 -5.60
C TYR A 3 -13.14 -11.77 -5.52
N ILE A 4 -12.54 -12.29 -4.44
CA ILE A 4 -11.06 -12.34 -4.30
C ILE A 4 -10.47 -13.35 -5.29
N SER A 5 -11.15 -14.47 -5.51
CA SER A 5 -10.75 -15.50 -6.46
C SER A 5 -10.68 -14.96 -7.89
N GLU A 6 -11.67 -14.18 -8.30
CA GLU A 6 -11.73 -13.56 -9.63
C GLU A 6 -10.60 -12.52 -9.81
N LEU A 7 -10.34 -11.71 -8.78
CA LEU A 7 -9.22 -10.76 -8.79
C LEU A 7 -7.87 -11.49 -8.91
N LEU A 8 -7.66 -12.55 -8.14
CA LEU A 8 -6.42 -13.34 -8.19
C LEU A 8 -6.25 -14.05 -9.53
N GLU A 9 -7.34 -14.50 -10.14
CA GLU A 9 -7.34 -15.11 -11.47
C GLU A 9 -6.92 -14.11 -12.55
N ILE A 10 -7.51 -12.92 -12.56
CA ILE A 10 -7.12 -11.84 -13.48
C ILE A 10 -5.66 -11.44 -13.26
N LEU A 11 -5.23 -11.29 -12.01
CA LEU A 11 -3.85 -10.96 -11.68
C LEU A 11 -2.87 -12.05 -12.14
N GLY A 12 -3.22 -13.32 -11.98
CA GLY A 12 -2.39 -14.44 -12.45
C GLY A 12 -2.30 -14.57 -13.96
N GLN A 13 -3.29 -14.07 -14.71
CA GLN A 13 -3.21 -13.98 -16.17
C GLN A 13 -2.29 -12.86 -16.65
N GLN A 14 -2.16 -11.78 -15.87
CA GLN A 14 -1.35 -10.61 -16.22
C GLN A 14 0.08 -10.68 -15.65
N LEU A 15 0.27 -11.41 -14.55
CA LEU A 15 1.53 -11.54 -13.83
C LEU A 15 1.96 -13.00 -13.86
N ASP A 16 3.11 -13.28 -14.49
CA ASP A 16 3.73 -14.62 -14.49
C ASP A 16 4.38 -14.93 -13.13
N TRP A 17 3.54 -14.94 -12.08
CA TRP A 17 3.95 -15.10 -10.69
C TRP A 17 3.45 -16.42 -10.13
N HIS A 18 4.23 -17.00 -9.21
CA HIS A 18 3.84 -18.20 -8.48
C HIS A 18 2.63 -17.92 -7.58
N LYS A 19 1.75 -18.93 -7.40
CA LYS A 19 0.46 -18.79 -6.69
C LYS A 19 0.59 -18.16 -5.30
N SER A 20 1.57 -18.59 -4.51
CA SER A 20 1.83 -18.04 -3.17
C SER A 20 2.15 -16.53 -3.18
N ARG A 21 2.81 -16.06 -4.23
CA ARG A 21 3.13 -14.63 -4.42
C ARG A 21 1.88 -13.85 -4.84
N LEU A 22 1.05 -14.41 -5.71
CA LEU A 22 -0.24 -13.83 -6.10
C LEU A 22 -1.20 -13.73 -4.91
N ASP A 23 -1.33 -14.79 -4.12
CA ASP A 23 -2.17 -14.83 -2.93
C ASP A 23 -1.77 -13.76 -1.91
N CYS A 24 -0.46 -13.64 -1.65
CA CYS A 24 0.09 -12.60 -0.78
C CYS A 24 -0.21 -11.19 -1.32
N PHE A 25 0.01 -10.97 -2.62
CA PHE A 25 -0.24 -9.68 -3.26
C PHE A 25 -1.73 -9.30 -3.26
N GLY A 26 -2.63 -10.23 -3.57
CA GLY A 26 -4.07 -9.98 -3.52
C GLY A 26 -4.55 -9.62 -2.11
N GLN A 27 -4.01 -10.28 -1.08
CA GLN A 27 -4.29 -9.91 0.32
C GLN A 27 -3.75 -8.53 0.67
N MET A 28 -2.53 -8.17 0.24
CA MET A 28 -1.98 -6.83 0.44
C MET A 28 -2.83 -5.76 -0.26
N LEU A 29 -3.27 -6.00 -1.48
CA LEU A 29 -4.09 -5.07 -2.24
C LEU A 29 -5.44 -4.83 -1.56
N LEU A 30 -6.08 -5.90 -1.07
CA LEU A 30 -7.30 -5.79 -0.28
C LEU A 30 -7.07 -5.07 1.05
N ALA A 31 -5.95 -5.33 1.72
CA ALA A 31 -5.59 -4.62 2.93
C ALA A 31 -5.45 -3.12 2.66
N LEU A 32 -4.84 -2.71 1.55
CA LEU A 32 -4.77 -1.29 1.17
C LEU A 32 -6.17 -0.67 1.02
N PHE A 33 -7.13 -1.38 0.43
CA PHE A 33 -8.52 -0.93 0.29
C PHE A 33 -9.33 -0.98 1.60
N ILE A 34 -9.06 -1.94 2.48
CA ILE A 34 -9.76 -2.07 3.77
C ILE A 34 -9.26 -0.99 4.74
N VAL A 35 -7.94 -0.82 4.82
CA VAL A 35 -7.29 0.12 5.74
C VAL A 35 -7.45 1.56 5.24
N ARG A 36 -7.81 1.75 3.95
CA ARG A 36 -8.16 3.04 3.28
C ARG A 36 -7.18 4.19 3.48
N SER A 37 -6.03 3.94 4.08
CA SER A 37 -5.05 4.94 4.42
C SER A 37 -3.79 4.21 4.85
N VAL A 38 -2.72 4.40 4.08
CA VAL A 38 -1.42 4.39 4.72
C VAL A 38 -1.36 5.73 5.46
N ASN A 39 -1.74 5.72 6.74
CA ASN A 39 -1.70 6.93 7.55
C ASN A 39 -0.23 7.33 7.72
N LEU A 40 0.21 8.32 6.94
CA LEU A 40 1.59 8.79 6.96
C LEU A 40 2.01 9.28 8.35
N SER A 41 1.05 9.68 9.18
CA SER A 41 1.26 10.05 10.58
C SER A 41 1.56 8.82 11.45
N GLU A 42 0.87 7.70 11.24
CA GLU A 42 1.16 6.45 11.96
C GLU A 42 2.51 5.86 11.56
N ILE A 43 2.87 5.95 10.27
CA ILE A 43 4.23 5.60 9.82
C ILE A 43 5.26 6.47 10.54
N ALA A 44 5.04 7.79 10.62
CA ALA A 44 5.98 8.69 11.29
C ALA A 44 6.18 8.36 12.77
N VAL A 45 5.12 7.91 13.45
CA VAL A 45 5.18 7.46 14.86
C VAL A 45 6.00 6.17 14.99
N ALA A 46 5.77 5.21 14.09
CA ALA A 46 6.43 3.90 14.11
C ALA A 46 7.91 3.92 13.66
N MET A 47 8.38 4.99 13.00
CA MET A 47 9.78 5.11 12.58
C MET A 47 10.73 5.16 13.78
N PRO A 48 11.70 4.24 13.90
CA PRO A 48 12.64 4.20 15.02
C PRO A 48 13.66 5.33 14.88
N LYS A 49 13.46 6.46 15.58
CA LYS A 49 14.39 7.60 15.56
C LYS A 49 14.15 8.58 16.72
N GLU A 50 15.22 9.12 17.28
CA GLU A 50 15.22 10.12 18.37
C GLU A 50 14.86 11.56 17.90
N VAL A 51 14.11 11.71 16.82
CA VAL A 51 13.73 13.04 16.28
C VAL A 51 12.22 13.26 16.39
N LEU A 52 11.82 14.53 16.47
CA LEU A 52 10.42 14.95 16.54
C LEU A 52 9.57 14.25 15.48
N ILE A 53 8.37 13.80 15.86
CA ILE A 53 7.43 13.09 15.00
C ILE A 53 7.14 13.91 13.73
N GLU A 54 7.02 15.23 13.84
CA GLU A 54 6.83 16.15 12.71
C GLU A 54 7.96 16.08 11.68
N SER A 55 9.21 15.92 12.14
CA SER A 55 10.36 15.75 11.26
C SER A 55 10.37 14.38 10.59
N ARG A 56 9.80 13.36 11.24
CA ARG A 56 9.58 12.03 10.65
C ARG A 56 8.47 12.09 9.60
N TYR A 57 7.36 12.76 9.91
CA TYR A 57 6.24 12.98 8.98
C TYR A 57 6.67 13.72 7.71
N LYS A 58 7.48 14.77 7.82
CA LYS A 58 8.04 15.48 6.66
C LYS A 58 8.92 14.57 5.78
N ARG A 59 9.66 13.62 6.36
CA ARG A 59 10.45 12.63 5.57
C ARG A 59 9.54 11.68 4.81
N VAL A 60 8.50 11.16 5.46
CA VAL A 60 7.50 10.31 4.82
C VAL A 60 6.83 11.05 3.66
N LYS A 61 6.43 12.32 3.87
CA LYS A 61 5.84 13.16 2.81
C LYS A 61 6.80 13.39 1.63
N ARG A 62 8.08 13.65 1.88
CA ARG A 62 9.10 13.81 0.81
C ARG A 62 9.38 12.52 0.05
N PHE A 63 9.33 11.37 0.72
CA PHE A 63 9.48 10.08 0.04
C PHE A 63 8.39 9.90 -1.02
N PHE A 64 7.15 10.23 -0.66
CA PHE A 64 6.02 10.12 -1.58
C PHE A 64 5.87 11.30 -2.55
N SER A 65 6.57 12.43 -2.36
CA SER A 65 6.46 13.57 -3.27
C SER A 65 7.07 13.33 -4.66
N GLY A 66 7.87 12.27 -4.82
CA GLY A 66 8.36 11.82 -6.14
C GLY A 66 7.34 10.97 -6.92
N PHE A 67 6.21 10.62 -6.30
CA PHE A 67 5.17 9.81 -6.91
C PHE A 67 3.93 10.68 -7.15
N SER A 68 3.55 10.87 -8.42
CA SER A 68 2.27 11.52 -8.74
C SER A 68 1.14 10.50 -8.60
N PHE A 69 0.36 10.64 -7.53
CA PHE A 69 -0.90 9.91 -7.40
C PHE A 69 -2.00 10.77 -8.04
N ASN A 70 -2.55 10.30 -9.16
CA ASN A 70 -3.72 10.94 -9.75
C ASN A 70 -4.97 10.49 -8.99
N PHE A 71 -5.47 11.34 -8.11
CA PHE A 71 -6.66 11.08 -7.30
C PHE A 71 -7.96 11.51 -8.01
N ASP A 72 -7.88 12.14 -9.19
CA ASP A 72 -9.05 12.60 -9.95
C ASP A 72 -9.85 11.45 -10.59
N SER A 73 -9.37 10.21 -10.43
CA SER A 73 -9.99 8.98 -10.93
C SER A 73 -10.65 8.11 -9.84
N ILE A 74 -10.92 8.64 -8.64
CA ILE A 74 -11.66 7.96 -7.56
C ILE A 74 -13.03 8.63 -7.35
#